data_AF-A0A1F7IFV2-F1
#
_entry.id   AF-A0A1F7IFV2-F1
#
_cell.length_a   1.000
_cell.length_b   1.000
_cell.length_c   1.000
_cell.angle_alpha   90.00
_cell.angle_beta   90.00
_cell.angle_gamma   90.00
#
_symmetry.space_group_name_H-M   'P 1'
#
loop_
_entity.id
_entity.type
_entity.pdbx_description
1 polymer ?
#
loop_
_entity_poly.entity_id
_entity_poly.type
_entity_poly.pdbx_seq_one_letter_code
_entity_poly.pdbx_strand_id
1 'polypeptide(L)'
;MNNGDGDKNQFFHTSDFYISRVIKSAGLPLKDIQINNFGKATFVFENPKQTAEYLIKKHWNRELKITSLDLVEAINQLKTRLHERL
;
A
#
# COMPACT_ATOMS: atom_id res chain seq x y z
N MET A 1 -12.46 29.37 13.43
CA MET A 1 -12.49 27.89 13.44
C MET A 1 -12.94 27.42 12.08
N ASN A 2 -12.08 26.74 11.33
CA ASN A 2 -12.47 25.93 10.17
C ASN A 2 -11.58 24.68 10.18
N ASN A 3 -12.18 23.57 10.61
CA ASN A 3 -11.57 22.24 10.62
C ASN A 3 -11.59 21.69 9.20
N GLY A 4 -10.42 21.43 8.60
CA GLY A 4 -10.33 20.92 7.22
C GLY A 4 -9.12 20.04 6.90
N ASP A 5 -8.33 19.61 7.90
CA ASP A 5 -7.08 18.86 7.70
C ASP A 5 -7.13 17.40 8.21
N GLY A 6 -8.32 16.87 8.48
CA GLY A 6 -8.50 15.56 9.14
C GLY A 6 -8.40 14.32 8.25
N ASP A 7 -8.49 14.46 6.92
CA ASP A 7 -8.82 13.33 6.03
C ASP A 7 -7.67 12.88 5.11
N LYS A 8 -6.73 13.77 4.78
CA LYS A 8 -5.63 13.47 3.83
C LYS A 8 -4.58 12.49 4.36
N ASN A 9 -4.67 12.10 5.62
CA ASN A 9 -3.66 11.30 6.32
C ASN A 9 -4.12 9.88 6.67
N GLN A 10 -5.30 9.45 6.20
CA GLN A 10 -5.82 8.11 6.54
C GLN A 10 -5.49 7.04 5.51
N PHE A 11 -5.13 7.44 4.28
CA PHE A 11 -4.88 6.51 3.19
C PHE A 11 -3.56 6.82 2.49
N PHE A 12 -2.87 5.75 2.06
CA PHE A 12 -1.69 5.82 1.24
C PHE A 12 -2.01 5.28 -0.15
N HIS A 13 -1.70 6.08 -1.17
CA HIS A 13 -1.99 5.75 -2.56
C HIS A 13 -0.68 5.53 -3.30
N THR A 14 -0.58 4.43 -4.04
CA THR A 14 0.57 4.19 -4.91
C THR A 14 0.17 3.39 -6.15
N SER A 15 0.74 3.74 -7.30
CA SER A 15 0.68 2.89 -8.50
C SER A 15 1.91 1.99 -8.64
N ASP A 16 2.85 2.09 -7.70
CA ASP A 16 4.07 1.31 -7.71
C ASP A 16 3.83 -0.06 -7.05
N PHE A 17 3.95 -1.11 -7.84
CA PHE A 17 3.73 -2.49 -7.37
C PHE A 17 4.81 -2.96 -6.38
N TYR A 18 6.05 -2.46 -6.50
CA TYR A 18 7.14 -2.76 -5.57
C TYR A 18 6.86 -2.15 -4.19
N ILE A 19 6.45 -0.89 -4.15
CA ILE A 19 6.08 -0.26 -2.89
C ILE A 19 4.87 -0.98 -2.31
N SER A 20 3.84 -1.23 -3.13
CA SER A 20 2.62 -1.95 -2.71
C SER A 20 2.91 -3.28 -2.02
N ARG A 21 3.80 -4.12 -2.57
CA ARG A 21 4.16 -5.41 -1.94
C ARG A 21 4.90 -5.22 -0.61
N VAL A 22 5.73 -4.19 -0.48
CA VAL A 22 6.51 -3.90 0.75
C VAL A 22 5.60 -3.47 1.88
N ILE A 23 4.71 -2.50 1.64
CA ILE A 23 3.76 -2.05 2.68
C ILE A 23 2.75 -3.14 3.02
N LYS A 24 2.28 -3.90 2.02
CA LYS A 24 1.36 -5.02 2.25
C LYS A 24 2.00 -6.12 3.08
N SER A 25 3.23 -6.52 2.78
CA SER A 25 3.96 -7.54 3.55
C SER A 25 4.37 -7.05 4.94
N ALA A 26 4.52 -5.73 5.13
CA ALA A 26 4.68 -5.11 6.44
C ALA A 26 3.37 -4.98 7.24
N GLY A 27 2.26 -5.49 6.72
CA GLY A 27 0.98 -5.59 7.42
C GLY A 27 -0.01 -4.46 7.16
N LEU A 28 0.28 -3.50 6.26
CA LEU A 28 -0.68 -2.44 5.94
C LEU A 28 -1.87 -3.01 5.13
N PRO A 29 -3.12 -2.83 5.61
CA PRO A 29 -4.29 -3.33 4.91
C PRO A 29 -4.52 -2.61 3.59
N LEU A 30 -4.65 -3.39 2.51
CA LEU A 30 -5.17 -2.89 1.23
C LEU A 30 -6.67 -2.67 1.36
N LYS A 31 -7.12 -1.44 1.07
CA LYS A 31 -8.54 -1.07 1.06
C LYS A 31 -9.17 -1.18 -0.30
N ASP A 32 -8.49 -0.67 -1.31
CA ASP A 32 -9.07 -0.58 -2.64
C ASP A 32 -7.99 -0.63 -3.73
N ILE A 33 -8.42 -0.95 -4.95
CA ILE A 33 -7.61 -0.82 -6.17
C ILE A 33 -8.44 -0.01 -7.16
N GLN A 34 -7.94 1.17 -7.47
CA GLN A 34 -8.56 2.10 -8.40
C GLN A 34 -7.89 1.95 -9.75
N ILE A 35 -8.65 1.56 -10.78
CA ILE A 35 -8.16 1.49 -12.16
C ILE A 35 -8.68 2.72 -12.90
N ASN A 36 -7.76 3.48 -13.49
CA ASN A 36 -8.15 4.63 -14.31
C ASN A 36 -8.52 4.22 -15.75
N ASN A 37 -9.07 5.14 -16.53
CA ASN A 37 -9.47 4.91 -17.92
C ASN A 37 -8.32 4.46 -18.85
N PHE A 38 -7.06 4.59 -18.42
CA PHE A 38 -5.88 4.16 -19.14
C PHE A 38 -5.36 2.78 -18.66
N GLY A 39 -6.13 2.07 -17.83
CA GLY A 39 -5.76 0.76 -17.29
C GLY A 39 -4.70 0.80 -16.18
N LYS A 40 -4.30 1.99 -15.72
CA LYS A 40 -3.31 2.13 -14.65
C LYS A 40 -3.98 1.89 -13.30
N ALA A 41 -3.49 0.89 -12.56
CA ALA A 41 -3.93 0.58 -11.21
C ALA A 41 -3.24 1.44 -10.16
N THR A 42 -4.03 1.91 -9.19
CA THR A 42 -3.58 2.60 -7.98
C THR A 42 -4.08 1.85 -6.75
N PHE A 43 -3.14 1.35 -5.97
CA PHE A 43 -3.40 0.64 -4.72
C PHE A 43 -3.62 1.64 -3.59
N VAL A 44 -4.70 1.44 -2.84
CA VAL A 44 -5.08 2.29 -1.71
C VAL A 44 -4.96 1.48 -0.43
N PHE A 45 -4.07 1.90 0.47
CA PHE A 45 -3.82 1.27 1.75
C PHE A 45 -4.32 2.15 2.90
N GLU A 46 -4.70 1.54 4.02
CA GLU A 46 -4.82 2.31 5.26
C GLU A 46 -3.45 2.87 5.64
N ASN A 47 -3.42 4.12 6.08
CA ASN A 47 -2.21 4.82 6.51
C ASN A 47 -2.39 5.50 7.87
N PRO A 48 -2.82 4.79 8.92
CA PRO A 48 -2.99 5.41 10.22
C PRO A 48 -1.66 6.03 10.66
N LYS A 49 -1.68 7.31 11.05
CA LYS A 49 -0.51 8.03 11.56
C LYS A 49 0.71 8.04 10.61
N GLN A 50 0.53 8.03 9.29
CA GLN A 50 1.64 8.04 8.32
C GLN A 50 2.60 6.84 8.44
N THR A 51 2.04 5.66 8.73
CA THR A 51 2.80 4.43 8.89
C THR A 51 3.45 3.97 7.57
N ALA A 52 2.84 4.26 6.42
CA ALA A 52 3.36 3.88 5.10
C ALA A 52 4.73 4.51 4.83
N GLU A 53 4.87 5.81 5.06
CA GLU A 53 6.13 6.55 4.89
C GLU A 53 7.24 5.98 5.78
N TYR A 54 6.90 5.64 7.03
CA TYR A 54 7.83 5.03 7.97
C TYR A 54 8.31 3.64 7.51
N LEU A 55 7.39 2.80 7.02
CA LEU A 55 7.73 1.47 6.52
C LEU A 55 8.58 1.53 5.25
N ILE A 56 8.25 2.43 4.33
CA ILE A 56 9.03 2.65 3.11
C ILE A 56 10.46 3.09 3.47
N LYS A 57 10.60 4.03 4.42
CA LYS A 57 11.93 4.47 4.89
C LYS A 57 12.72 3.31 5.51
N LYS A 58 12.11 2.53 6.40
CA LYS A 58 12.76 1.35 7.00
C LYS A 58 13.19 0.33 5.96
N HIS A 59 12.39 0.13 4.92
CA HIS A 59 12.71 -0.78 3.82
C HIS A 59 13.96 -0.31 3.08
N TRP A 60 14.04 0.97 2.71
CA TRP A 60 15.23 1.53 2.05
C TRP A 60 16.48 1.48 2.93
N ASN A 61 16.31 1.65 4.25
CA ASN A 61 17.38 1.50 5.23
C ASN A 61 17.77 0.05 5.52
N ARG A 62 17.09 -0.94 4.94
CA ARG A 62 17.25 -2.38 5.23
C ARG A 62 16.95 -2.75 6.70
N GLU A 63 16.15 -1.93 7.37
CA GLU A 63 15.71 -2.11 8.77
C GLU A 63 14.38 -2.87 8.86
N LEU A 64 13.65 -2.95 7.75
CA LEU A 64 12.38 -3.66 7.66
C LEU A 64 12.63 -5.16 7.48
N LYS A 65 12.35 -5.95 8.52
CA LYS A 65 12.44 -7.41 8.47
C LYS A 65 11.10 -7.98 7.99
N ILE A 66 11.07 -8.42 6.75
CA ILE A 66 9.93 -9.11 6.13
C ILE A 66 10.39 -10.52 5.80
N THR A 67 9.61 -11.55 6.16
CA THR A 67 9.95 -12.92 5.78
C THR A 67 9.65 -13.12 4.29
N SER A 68 10.35 -14.06 3.65
CA SER A 68 10.07 -14.39 2.25
C SER A 68 8.62 -14.87 2.05
N LEU A 69 8.05 -15.55 3.05
CA LEU A 69 6.66 -16.00 3.03
C LEU A 69 5.68 -14.83 2.97
N ASP A 70 5.82 -13.85 3.88
CA ASP A 70 4.95 -12.67 3.93
C ASP A 70 5.00 -11.87 2.63
N LEU A 71 6.18 -11.78 2.03
CA LEU A 71 6.35 -11.10 0.74
C LEU A 71 5.63 -11.83 -0.39
N VAL A 72 5.75 -13.16 -0.45
CA VAL A 72 5.08 -13.99 -1.47
C VAL A 72 3.57 -13.93 -1.31
N GLU A 73 3.06 -14.03 -0.08
CA GLU A 73 1.63 -13.90 0.21
C GLU A 73 1.10 -12.52 -0.17
N ALA A 74 1.82 -11.45 0.16
CA ALA A 74 1.46 -10.09 -0.22
C ALA A 74 1.37 -9.95 -1.76
N ILE A 75 2.33 -10.48 -2.50
CA ILE A 75 2.33 -10.46 -3.97
C ILE A 75 1.11 -11.20 -4.52
N ASN A 76 0.82 -12.41 -4.01
CA ASN A 76 -0.31 -13.21 -4.45
C ASN A 76 -1.63 -12.47 -4.19
N GLN A 77 -1.82 -11.94 -2.98
CA GLN A 77 -3.02 -11.18 -2.63
C GLN A 77 -3.20 -9.95 -3.53
N LEU A 78 -2.15 -9.17 -3.77
CA LEU A 78 -2.22 -7.98 -4.63
C LEU A 78 -2.56 -8.35 -6.08
N LYS A 79 -1.97 -9.43 -6.62
CA LYS A 79 -2.28 -9.90 -7.97
C LYS A 79 -3.71 -10.41 -8.09
N THR A 80 -4.18 -11.20 -7.13
CA THR A 80 -5.57 -11.69 -7.10
C THR A 80 -6.56 -10.53 -7.08
N ARG A 81 -6.37 -9.56 -6.16
CA ARG A 81 -7.25 -8.39 -6.08
C ARG A 81 -7.19 -7.51 -7.33
N LEU A 82 -6.02 -7.39 -7.96
CA LEU A 82 -5.89 -6.63 -9.21
C LEU A 82 -6.65 -7.32 -10.34
N HIS A 83 -6.53 -8.64 -10.46
CA HIS A 83 -7.25 -9.42 -11.48
C HIS A 83 -8.78 -9.35 -11.29
N GLU A 84 -9.27 -9.30 -10.05
CA GLU A 84 -10.71 -9.11 -9.76
C GLU A 84 -11.26 -7.74 -10.22
N ARG A 85 -10.39 -6.77 -10.54
CA ARG A 85 -10.78 -5.41 -10.95
C ARG A 85 -10.63 -5.15 -12.45
N LEU A 86 -9.94 -6.03 -13.17
CA LEU A 86 -9.77 -6.00 -14.64
C LEU A 86 -10.95 -6.71 -15.31
#